data_AF-A0A0A6ZR32-F1
#
_entry.id   AF-A0A0A6ZR32-F1
#
_cell.length_a   1.000
_cell.length_b   1.000
_cell.length_c   1.000
_cell.angle_alpha   90.00
_cell.angle_beta   90.00
_cell.angle_gamma   90.00
#
_symmetry.space_group_name_H-M   'P 1'
#
loop_
_entity.id
_entity.type
_entity.pdbx_description
1 polymer ?
#
loop_
_entity_poly.entity_id
_entity_poly.type
_entity_poly.pdbx_seq_one_letter_code
_entity_poly.pdbx_strand_id
1 'polypeptide(L)' 'MTSSVCAEMDEQWGYVGAKSRQRWLFYAYDRLRKTVVAHVFGERTTVMLPTY' A
#
# COMPACT_ATOMS: atom_id res chain seq x y z
N MET A 1 12.71 4.67 26.29
CA MET A 1 12.00 5.72 25.53
C MET A 1 11.47 5.08 24.25
N THR A 2 10.21 4.67 24.21
CA THR A 2 9.57 4.22 22.97
C THR A 2 9.13 5.46 22.22
N SER A 3 9.85 5.84 21.17
CA SER A 3 9.40 6.91 20.28
C SER A 3 8.12 6.44 19.60
N SER A 4 6.98 6.97 20.01
CA SER A 4 5.72 6.73 19.30
C SER A 4 5.83 7.25 17.86
N VAL A 5 5.33 6.48 16.90
CA VAL A 5 5.25 6.86 15.49
C VAL A 5 3.78 7.18 15.21
N CYS A 6 3.51 8.43 14.83
CA CYS A 6 2.17 8.85 14.42
C CYS A 6 2.08 8.71 12.90
N ALA A 7 1.75 7.51 12.43
CA ALA A 7 1.63 7.21 11.00
C ALA A 7 0.17 7.10 10.55
N GLU A 8 -0.15 7.77 9.47
CA GLU A 8 -1.38 7.57 8.69
C GLU A 8 -1.15 6.39 7.73
N MET A 9 -2.10 5.46 7.64
CA MET A 9 -2.03 4.34 6.69
C MET A 9 -3.14 4.47 5.66
N ASP A 10 -2.79 4.24 4.40
CA ASP A 10 -3.73 4.37 3.28
C ASP A 10 -3.48 3.30 2.21
N GLU A 11 -4.55 2.92 1.52
CA GLU A 11 -4.55 1.94 0.44
C GLU A 11 -4.94 2.63 -0.86
N GLN A 12 -4.06 2.55 -1.85
CA GLN A 12 -4.32 3.07 -3.18
C GLN A 12 -4.24 1.98 -4.24
N TRP A 13 -5.14 2.05 -5.22
CA TRP A 13 -5.18 1.16 -6.36
C TRP A 13 -5.17 1.95 -7.66
N GLY A 14 -4.59 1.35 -8.70
CA GLY A 14 -4.51 1.99 -10.00
C GLY A 14 -4.02 1.05 -11.10
N TYR A 15 -3.90 1.63 -12.30
CA TYR A 15 -3.39 0.96 -13.49
C TYR A 15 -2.12 1.65 -13.94
N VAL A 16 -1.07 0.88 -14.25
CA VAL A 16 0.18 1.44 -14.78
C VAL A 16 0.30 1.07 -16.25
N GLY A 17 0.11 2.06 -17.12
CA GLY A 17 0.18 1.93 -18.58
C GLY A 17 -1.05 1.26 -19.22
N ALA A 18 -1.50 0.11 -18.69
CA ALA A 18 -2.64 -0.65 -19.23
C ALA A 18 -3.57 -1.17 -18.12
N LYS A 19 -4.87 -1.32 -18.44
CA LYS A 19 -5.88 -1.82 -17.50
C LYS A 19 -5.64 -3.26 -17.00
N SER A 20 -4.91 -4.06 -17.77
CA SER A 20 -4.49 -5.41 -17.35
C SER A 20 -3.38 -5.40 -16.30
N ARG A 21 -2.65 -4.29 -16.16
CA ARG A 21 -1.56 -4.11 -15.20
C ARG A 21 -2.04 -3.36 -13.97
N GLN A 22 -2.96 -4.00 -13.25
CA GLN A 22 -3.42 -3.50 -11.96
C GLN A 22 -2.29 -3.52 -10.94
N ARG A 23 -2.18 -2.44 -10.18
CA ARG A 23 -1.20 -2.26 -9.13
C ARG A 23 -1.89 -1.82 -7.85
N TRP A 24 -1.35 -2.28 -6.74
CA TRP A 24 -1.76 -1.90 -5.39
C TRP A 24 -0.57 -1.26 -4.68
N LEU A 25 -0.86 -0.24 -3.89
CA LEU A 25 0.11 0.45 -3.04
C LEU A 25 -0.51 0.60 -1.65
N PHE A 26 0.12 0.01 -0.64
CA PHE A 26 -0.08 0.41 0.74
C PHE A 26 1.09 1.28 1.18
N TYR A 27 0.81 2.32 1.94
CA TYR A 27 1.87 3.09 2.58
C TYR A 27 1.46 3.50 3.99
N ALA A 28 2.46 3.64 4.86
CA ALA A 28 2.37 4.25 6.17
C ALA A 28 3.22 5.52 6.16
N TYR A 29 2.59 6.67 6.43
CA TYR A 29 3.23 7.97 6.40
C TYR A 29 3.19 8.63 7.76
N ASP A 30 4.36 8.88 8.34
CA ASP A 30 4.48 9.69 9.54
C ASP A 30 4.35 11.15 9.18
N ARG A 31 3.22 11.76 9.55
CA ARG A 31 2.92 13.16 9.25
C ARG A 31 3.77 14.14 10.06
N LEU A 32 4.22 13.74 11.25
CA LEU A 32 5.08 14.56 12.11
C LEU A 32 6.50 14.63 11.52
N ARG A 33 7.01 13.48 11.08
CA ARG A 33 8.34 13.37 10.48
C ARG A 33 8.35 13.65 8.97
N LYS A 34 7.16 13.74 8.36
CA LYS A 34 6.94 13.86 6.91
C LYS A 34 7.63 12.76 6.11
N THR A 35 7.66 11.54 6.66
CA THR A 35 8.43 10.41 6.10
C THR A 35 7.55 9.20 5.89
N VAL A 36 7.77 8.47 4.80
CA VAL A 36 7.19 7.13 4.62
C VAL A 36 7.91 6.16 5.53
N VAL A 37 7.17 5.52 6.44
CA VAL A 37 7.70 4.54 7.41
C VAL A 37 7.71 3.14 6.82
N ALA A 38 6.71 2.81 6.00
CA ALA A 38 6.62 1.55 5.29
C ALA A 38 5.80 1.72 4.02
N HIS A 39 6.08 0.92 3.00
CA HIS A 39 5.22 0.82 1.81
C HIS A 39 5.33 -0.58 1.21
N VAL A 40 4.24 -1.06 0.61
CA VAL A 40 4.18 -2.31 -0.15
C VAL A 40 3.55 -2.00 -1.50
N PHE A 41 4.28 -2.31 -2.56
CA PHE A 41 3.82 -2.14 -3.94
C PHE A 41 3.84 -3.49 -4.65
N GLY A 42 2.81 -3.80 -5.44
CA GLY A 42 2.81 -5.04 -6.19
C GLY A 42 1.77 -5.11 -7.29
N GLU A 43 1.77 -6.24 -8.00
CA GLU A 43 0.69 -6.60 -8.90
C GLU A 43 -0.53 -7.03 -8.09
N ARG A 44 -1.72 -6.60 -8.51
CA ARG A 44 -2.96 -7.15 -7.95
C ARG A 44 -3.30 -8.41 -8.74
N THR A 45 -2.81 -9.56 -8.29
CA THR A 45 -3.22 -10.83 -8.89
C THR A 45 -4.65 -11.13 -8.46
N THR A 46 -5.59 -11.02 -9.39
CA THR A 46 -6.99 -11.42 -9.19
C THR A 46 -7.12 -12.96 -9.20
N VAL A 47 -6.32 -13.67 -8.40
CA VAL A 47 -6.64 -15.07 -8.15
C VAL A 47 -7.79 -15.04 -7.16
N MET A 48 -9.01 -15.29 -7.64
CA MET A 48 -10.13 -15.61 -6.75
C MET A 48 -9.73 -16.84 -5.96
N LEU A 49 -9.34 -16.68 -4.69
CA LEU A 49 -9.11 -17.79 -3.78
C LEU A 49 -10.22 -18.84 -4.02
N PRO A 50 -9.87 -20.10 -4.34
CA PRO A 50 -10.91 -21.09 -4.59
C PRO A 50 -11.75 -21.20 -3.33
N THR A 51 -12.99 -20.76 -3.43
CA THR A 51 -14.03 -21.10 -2.46
C THR A 51 -14.24 -22.60 -2.59
N TYR A 52 -13.58 -23.35 -1.71
CA TYR A 52 -13.99 -24.71 -1.40
C TYR A 52 -15.34 -24.69 -0.68
#